data_AF-A0A0G9LBJ6-F1
#
_entry.id   AF-A0A0G9LBJ6-F1
#
_cell.length_a   1.000
_cell.length_b   1.000
_cell.length_c   1.000
_cell.angle_alpha   90.00
_cell.angle_beta   90.00
_cell.angle_gamma   90.00
#
_symmetry.space_group_name_H-M   'P 1'
#
loop_
_entity.id
_entity.type
_entity.pdbx_description
1 polymer ?
#
loop_
_entity_poly.entity_id
_entity_poly.type
_entity_poly.pdbx_seq_one_letter_code
_entity_poly.pdbx_strand_id
1 'polypeptide(L)'
;MEIGKELIDKKIGVTWDLMSEIQDNGTSAGYIDLEALKDFASISEGDEVYTAKGYDESFRLITYTKNEYGEYVNLWECLNDFILADGSYVFGMMNIRENLGSATWKSFNNWNNGIIEEKEITIDDTVNSFIDSMYKGTPYSLEDESLRNELFDKESNYSSEEDYADINEESQKFIFLKMKDGTKAEIRLFKNGYIYYSGLNFAFKLDEESFNNMWNKLN
;
A
#
# COMPACT_ATOMS: atom_id res chain seq x y z
N MET A 1 -16.01 7.36 5.51
CA MET A 1 -16.84 6.26 6.03
C MET A 1 -17.84 5.76 4.98
N GLU A 2 -18.65 6.61 4.34
CA GLU A 2 -19.56 6.17 3.25
C GLU A 2 -18.84 5.47 2.11
N ILE A 3 -17.76 6.05 1.58
CA ILE A 3 -16.98 5.46 0.47
C ILE A 3 -16.42 4.07 0.83
N GLY A 4 -15.93 3.89 2.07
CA GLY A 4 -15.43 2.58 2.53
C GLY A 4 -16.51 1.51 2.61
N LYS A 5 -17.75 1.89 2.94
CA LYS A 5 -18.90 0.96 2.95
C LYS A 5 -19.35 0.58 1.56
N GLU A 6 -19.18 1.45 0.56
CA GLU A 6 -19.51 1.13 -0.84
C GLU A 6 -18.59 0.06 -1.44
N LEU A 7 -17.40 -0.12 -0.86
CA LEU A 7 -16.45 -1.17 -1.22
C LEU A 7 -16.76 -2.53 -0.58
N ILE A 8 -17.61 -2.59 0.45
CA ILE A 8 -18.01 -3.86 1.07
C ILE A 8 -18.87 -4.65 0.07
N ASP A 9 -18.45 -5.88 -0.24
CA ASP A 9 -19.17 -6.75 -1.15
C ASP A 9 -19.80 -7.94 -0.42
N LYS A 10 -19.07 -9.04 -0.23
CA LYS A 10 -19.60 -10.28 0.36
C LYS A 10 -18.99 -10.53 1.73
N LYS A 11 -19.83 -10.73 2.75
CA LYS A 11 -19.37 -11.23 4.06
C LYS A 11 -18.82 -12.64 3.90
N ILE A 12 -17.58 -12.85 4.32
CA ILE A 12 -16.92 -14.16 4.29
C ILE A 12 -16.83 -14.81 5.66
N GLY A 13 -16.93 -14.03 6.73
CA GLY A 13 -17.06 -14.58 8.08
C GLY A 13 -16.86 -13.55 9.18
N VAL A 14 -16.55 -14.07 10.36
CA VAL A 14 -16.11 -13.31 11.54
C VAL A 14 -14.81 -13.93 12.01
N THR A 15 -13.82 -13.10 12.34
CA THR A 15 -12.55 -13.57 12.89
C THR A 15 -12.73 -14.15 14.28
N TRP A 16 -12.05 -15.26 14.56
CA TRP A 16 -12.15 -15.97 15.83
C TRP A 16 -10.80 -16.53 16.24
N ASP A 17 -10.44 -16.42 17.52
CA ASP A 17 -9.20 -16.99 18.03
C ASP A 17 -9.42 -18.46 18.42
N LEU A 18 -8.66 -19.37 17.81
CA LEU A 18 -8.94 -20.81 17.86
C LEU A 18 -8.34 -21.44 19.14
N MET A 19 -8.85 -21.03 20.31
CA MET A 19 -8.41 -21.55 21.62
C MET A 19 -9.43 -22.41 22.38
N SER A 20 -10.66 -22.58 21.91
CA SER A 20 -11.58 -23.58 22.49
C SER A 20 -12.70 -24.00 21.52
N GLU A 21 -13.14 -25.25 21.67
CA GLU A 21 -14.12 -26.00 20.87
C GLU A 21 -15.18 -25.15 20.13
N ILE A 22 -15.29 -25.35 18.81
CA ILE A 22 -16.33 -24.74 17.97
C ILE A 22 -17.70 -25.31 18.37
N GLN A 23 -18.58 -24.48 18.94
CA GLN A 23 -20.03 -24.76 19.00
C GLN A 23 -20.72 -23.92 17.92
N ASP A 24 -21.11 -24.58 16.82
CA ASP A 24 -21.88 -23.99 15.73
C ASP A 24 -23.31 -23.68 16.21
N ASN A 25 -23.61 -22.39 16.36
CA ASN A 25 -24.95 -21.89 16.71
C ASN A 25 -25.67 -21.21 15.53
N GLY A 26 -25.20 -21.42 14.29
CA GLY A 26 -25.91 -21.05 13.07
C GLY A 26 -26.09 -19.54 12.85
N THR A 27 -25.14 -18.92 12.15
CA THR A 27 -25.42 -17.77 11.26
C THR A 27 -24.67 -17.96 9.93
N SER A 28 -25.23 -17.45 8.84
CA SER A 28 -24.98 -17.88 7.45
C SER A 28 -23.62 -17.48 6.82
N ALA A 29 -22.68 -16.92 7.58
CA ALA A 29 -21.30 -16.73 7.17
C ALA A 29 -20.44 -17.36 8.25
N GLY A 30 -19.65 -18.39 7.90
CA GLY A 30 -18.89 -19.19 8.86
C GLY A 30 -17.82 -18.41 9.62
N TYR A 31 -17.03 -19.13 10.42
CA TYR A 31 -15.87 -18.56 11.10
C TYR A 31 -14.65 -18.55 10.18
N ILE A 32 -13.84 -17.50 10.27
CA ILE A 32 -12.52 -17.45 9.63
C ILE A 32 -11.47 -17.58 10.73
N ASP A 33 -10.67 -18.63 10.62
CA ASP A 33 -9.50 -18.83 11.47
C ASP A 33 -8.50 -17.69 11.25
N LEU A 34 -8.03 -17.05 12.34
CA LEU A 34 -7.01 -16.01 12.26
C LEU A 34 -5.72 -16.52 11.60
N GLU A 35 -5.38 -17.81 11.72
CA GLU A 35 -4.25 -18.40 11.01
C GLU A 35 -4.41 -18.35 9.48
N ALA A 36 -5.64 -18.38 8.97
CA ALA A 36 -5.91 -18.21 7.53
C ALA A 36 -5.75 -16.75 7.07
N LEU A 37 -5.68 -15.80 8.00
CA LEU A 37 -5.52 -14.37 7.74
C LEU A 37 -4.17 -13.84 8.22
N LYS A 38 -3.24 -14.69 8.67
CA LYS A 38 -1.94 -14.28 9.21
C LYS A 38 -1.09 -13.43 8.27
N ASP A 39 -1.35 -13.55 6.96
CA ASP A 39 -0.66 -12.80 5.91
C ASP A 39 -1.28 -11.42 5.65
N PHE A 40 -2.42 -11.13 6.28
CA PHE A 40 -3.00 -9.80 6.41
C PHE A 40 -2.58 -9.21 7.76
N ALA A 41 -2.11 -7.96 7.77
CA ALA A 41 -1.68 -7.32 9.01
C ALA A 41 -2.81 -7.27 10.05
N SER A 42 -2.53 -7.64 11.31
CA SER A 42 -3.26 -7.26 12.54
C SER A 42 -4.80 -7.20 12.49
N ILE A 43 -5.47 -8.28 12.07
CA ILE A 43 -6.93 -8.41 12.21
C ILE A 43 -7.28 -8.89 13.64
N SER A 44 -8.21 -8.21 14.31
CA SER A 44 -8.65 -8.56 15.68
C SER A 44 -9.71 -9.65 15.65
N GLU A 45 -9.89 -10.39 16.76
CA GLU A 45 -11.04 -11.28 16.96
C GLU A 45 -12.37 -10.49 16.99
N GLY A 46 -13.43 -11.07 16.44
CA GLY A 46 -14.79 -10.51 16.46
C GLY A 46 -15.08 -9.50 15.35
N ASP A 47 -14.12 -9.26 14.44
CA ASP A 47 -14.31 -8.40 13.27
C ASP A 47 -15.08 -9.14 12.18
N GLU A 48 -16.09 -8.48 11.60
CA GLU A 48 -16.74 -9.01 10.42
C GLU A 48 -15.84 -8.79 9.20
N VAL A 49 -15.57 -9.87 8.46
CA VAL A 49 -14.67 -9.85 7.31
C VAL A 49 -15.46 -9.94 6.01
N TYR A 50 -15.10 -9.11 5.05
CA TYR A 50 -15.76 -8.96 3.75
C TYR A 50 -14.74 -8.98 2.61
N THR A 51 -15.17 -9.43 1.43
CA THR A 51 -14.45 -9.15 0.19
C THR A 51 -14.58 -7.67 -0.18
N ALA A 52 -13.56 -7.13 -0.85
CA ALA A 52 -13.58 -5.78 -1.41
C ALA A 52 -14.08 -5.80 -2.87
N LYS A 53 -15.08 -4.98 -3.18
CA LYS A 53 -15.70 -4.92 -4.50
C LYS A 53 -14.67 -4.56 -5.57
N GLY A 54 -14.55 -5.41 -6.59
CA GLY A 54 -13.62 -5.18 -7.71
C GLY A 54 -12.17 -5.57 -7.43
N TYR A 55 -11.89 -6.20 -6.28
CA TYR A 55 -10.57 -6.68 -5.90
C TYR A 55 -10.56 -8.20 -5.73
N ASP A 56 -9.39 -8.80 -5.91
CA ASP A 56 -9.17 -10.22 -5.62
C ASP A 56 -9.25 -10.44 -4.10
N GLU A 57 -10.03 -11.43 -3.66
CA GLU A 57 -10.19 -11.76 -2.24
C GLU A 57 -8.92 -12.34 -1.62
N SER A 58 -8.00 -12.87 -2.43
CA SER A 58 -6.67 -13.27 -1.96
C SER A 58 -5.72 -12.09 -1.76
N PHE A 59 -6.03 -10.93 -2.32
CA PHE A 59 -5.21 -9.71 -2.19
C PHE A 59 -5.78 -8.76 -1.15
N ARG A 60 -7.09 -8.47 -1.21
CA ARG A 60 -7.68 -7.37 -0.43
C ARG A 60 -8.98 -7.75 0.23
N LEU A 61 -9.02 -7.54 1.54
CA LEU A 61 -10.17 -7.77 2.39
C LEU A 61 -10.56 -6.48 3.12
N ILE A 62 -11.80 -6.45 3.60
CA ILE A 62 -12.32 -5.38 4.45
C ILE A 62 -12.72 -5.97 5.79
N THR A 63 -12.31 -5.35 6.88
CA THR A 63 -13.01 -5.55 8.16
C THR A 63 -13.92 -4.39 8.46
N TYR A 64 -15.07 -4.73 9.03
CA TYR A 64 -16.02 -3.76 9.51
C TYR A 64 -16.30 -4.02 10.97
N THR A 65 -16.04 -3.01 11.79
CA THR A 65 -16.17 -3.08 13.25
C THR A 65 -17.11 -1.99 13.72
N LYS A 66 -18.12 -2.36 14.51
CA LYS A 66 -19.01 -1.42 15.17
C LYS A 66 -19.00 -1.68 16.67
N ASN A 67 -18.42 -0.77 17.43
CA ASN A 67 -18.28 -0.86 18.89
C ASN A 67 -18.63 0.47 19.55
N GLU A 68 -18.41 0.56 20.87
CA GLU A 68 -18.70 1.78 21.66
C GLU A 68 -17.84 3.00 21.29
N TYR A 69 -16.71 2.77 20.61
CA TYR A 69 -15.79 3.82 20.15
C TYR A 69 -16.13 4.35 18.76
N GLY A 70 -16.93 3.60 17.99
CA GLY A 70 -17.41 4.05 16.70
C GLY A 70 -17.64 2.93 15.69
N GLU A 71 -17.71 3.33 14.44
CA GLU A 71 -17.88 2.47 13.29
C GLU A 71 -16.66 2.64 12.38
N TYR A 72 -15.97 1.54 12.12
CA TYR A 72 -14.70 1.51 11.41
C TYR A 72 -14.78 0.57 10.21
N VAL A 73 -14.20 1.00 9.10
CA VAL A 73 -13.97 0.18 7.91
C VAL A 73 -12.48 0.20 7.65
N ASN A 74 -11.83 -0.95 7.77
CA ASN A 74 -10.41 -1.11 7.51
C ASN A 74 -10.22 -1.95 6.25
N LEU A 75 -9.20 -1.60 5.48
CA LEU A 75 -8.80 -2.32 4.29
C LEU A 75 -7.49 -3.04 4.59
N TRP A 76 -7.45 -4.33 4.28
CA TRP A 76 -6.32 -5.19 4.55
C TRP A 76 -5.80 -5.75 3.24
N GLU A 77 -4.47 -5.82 3.13
CA GLU A 77 -3.80 -6.34 1.95
C GLU A 77 -2.90 -7.50 2.35
N CYS A 78 -3.00 -8.59 1.59
CA CYS A 78 -2.04 -9.67 1.64
C CYS A 78 -0.87 -9.29 0.73
N LEU A 79 0.28 -9.03 1.36
CA LEU A 79 1.50 -8.64 0.65
C LEU A 79 2.59 -9.74 0.66
N ASN A 80 2.24 -10.91 1.17
CA ASN A 80 3.13 -12.07 1.29
C ASN A 80 3.00 -13.00 0.07
N ASP A 81 3.96 -13.92 -0.05
CA ASP A 81 3.94 -15.03 -1.03
C ASP A 81 3.83 -14.64 -2.52
N PHE A 82 4.14 -13.38 -2.87
CA PHE A 82 4.23 -13.01 -4.28
C PHE A 82 5.41 -13.69 -4.96
N ILE A 83 5.13 -14.49 -5.99
CA ILE A 83 6.13 -14.87 -7.00
C ILE A 83 6.20 -13.74 -8.02
N LEU A 84 7.05 -12.75 -7.75
CA LEU A 84 7.13 -11.54 -8.57
C LEU A 84 7.98 -11.77 -9.83
N ALA A 85 7.34 -11.71 -11.01
CA ALA A 85 8.07 -11.54 -12.26
C ALA A 85 8.35 -10.05 -12.54
N ASP A 86 7.38 -9.18 -12.23
CA ASP A 86 7.43 -7.74 -12.42
C ASP A 86 6.42 -7.05 -11.46
N GLY A 87 6.34 -5.72 -11.53
CA GLY A 87 5.44 -4.93 -10.70
C GLY A 87 3.94 -5.15 -10.94
N SER A 88 3.52 -5.81 -12.03
CA SER A 88 2.10 -6.02 -12.32
C SER A 88 1.40 -6.90 -11.28
N TYR A 89 2.14 -7.80 -10.63
CA TYR A 89 1.62 -8.63 -9.53
C TYR A 89 1.26 -7.83 -8.28
N VAL A 90 1.83 -6.63 -8.08
CA VAL A 90 1.46 -5.75 -6.96
C VAL A 90 0.53 -4.64 -7.46
N PHE A 91 1.01 -3.85 -8.40
CA PHE A 91 0.32 -2.63 -8.84
C PHE A 91 -0.90 -2.93 -9.71
N GLY A 92 -0.96 -4.12 -10.32
CA GLY A 92 -2.14 -4.64 -11.01
C GLY A 92 -3.26 -4.99 -10.04
N MET A 93 -2.95 -5.65 -8.92
CA MET A 93 -3.95 -6.01 -7.91
C MET A 93 -4.57 -4.79 -7.22
N MET A 94 -3.87 -3.64 -7.25
CA MET A 94 -4.39 -2.36 -6.75
C MET A 94 -5.35 -1.65 -7.72
N ASN A 95 -5.53 -2.15 -8.95
CA ASN A 95 -6.34 -1.55 -10.01
C ASN A 95 -5.92 -0.13 -10.41
N ILE A 96 -4.65 0.24 -10.23
CA ILE A 96 -4.17 1.62 -10.44
C ILE A 96 -4.45 2.10 -11.87
N ARG A 97 -4.05 1.33 -12.89
CA ARG A 97 -4.11 1.77 -14.30
C ARG A 97 -5.54 2.13 -14.75
N GLU A 98 -6.51 1.29 -14.42
CA GLU A 98 -7.90 1.44 -14.90
C GLU A 98 -8.75 2.34 -13.97
N ASN A 99 -8.37 2.41 -12.69
CA ASN A 99 -9.21 3.01 -11.66
C ASN A 99 -8.61 4.28 -11.03
N LEU A 100 -7.50 4.82 -11.52
CA LEU A 100 -6.94 6.08 -11.01
C LEU A 100 -7.95 7.23 -11.17
N GLY A 101 -8.22 7.93 -10.07
CA GLY A 101 -9.07 9.12 -10.05
C GLY A 101 -8.26 10.41 -9.90
N SER A 102 -7.30 10.43 -8.99
CA SER A 102 -6.44 11.58 -8.73
C SER A 102 -5.06 11.14 -8.23
N ALA A 103 -4.05 11.97 -8.46
CA ALA A 103 -2.70 11.76 -7.93
C ALA A 103 -2.21 13.03 -7.21
N THR A 104 -1.51 12.84 -6.10
CA THR A 104 -0.89 13.91 -5.33
C THR A 104 0.52 13.49 -4.88
N TRP A 105 1.31 14.41 -4.34
CA TRP A 105 2.62 14.07 -3.77
C TRP A 105 3.04 14.93 -2.58
N LYS A 106 4.05 14.45 -1.86
CA LYS A 106 4.78 15.15 -0.80
C LYS A 106 6.29 14.97 -0.96
N SER A 107 7.05 15.98 -0.53
CA SER A 107 8.48 15.80 -0.30
C SER A 107 8.72 14.95 0.96
N PHE A 108 9.96 14.51 1.14
CA PHE A 108 10.33 13.69 2.28
C PHE A 108 10.07 14.41 3.61
N ASN A 109 10.48 15.66 3.76
CA ASN A 109 10.32 16.42 5.00
C ASN A 109 8.84 16.63 5.36
N ASN A 110 7.98 16.90 4.37
CA ASN A 110 6.55 17.02 4.62
C ASN A 110 5.93 15.68 5.04
N TRP A 111 6.35 14.58 4.43
CA TRP A 111 5.90 13.25 4.80
C TRP A 111 6.40 12.85 6.20
N ASN A 112 7.69 13.01 6.48
CA ASN A 112 8.34 12.60 7.72
C ASN A 112 7.80 13.37 8.94
N ASN A 113 7.44 14.65 8.75
CA ASN A 113 6.86 15.48 9.80
C ASN A 113 5.32 15.40 9.88
N GLY A 114 4.67 14.53 9.11
CA GLY A 114 3.21 14.38 9.13
C GLY A 114 2.44 15.61 8.64
N ILE A 115 3.06 16.49 7.85
CA ILE A 115 2.44 17.72 7.33
C ILE A 115 1.39 17.32 6.29
N ILE A 116 0.14 17.73 6.49
CA ILE A 116 -1.02 17.37 5.64
C ILE A 116 -1.16 18.36 4.46
N GLU A 117 -0.08 18.51 3.68
CA GLU A 117 -0.05 19.36 2.48
C GLU A 117 0.42 18.56 1.28
N GLU A 118 -0.54 17.92 0.61
CA GLU A 118 -0.30 17.19 -0.64
C GLU A 118 -0.43 18.14 -1.83
N LYS A 119 0.54 18.12 -2.74
CA LYS A 119 0.49 18.87 -4.00
C LYS A 119 -0.18 18.03 -5.07
N GLU A 120 -1.14 18.59 -5.81
CA GLU A 120 -1.82 17.90 -6.90
C GLU A 120 -0.87 17.59 -8.07
N ILE A 121 -1.08 16.43 -8.70
CA ILE A 121 -0.42 16.03 -9.94
C ILE A 121 -1.49 15.94 -11.02
N THR A 122 -1.35 16.75 -12.08
CA THR A 122 -2.17 16.57 -13.29
C THR A 122 -1.85 15.22 -13.92
N ILE A 123 -2.88 14.38 -14.08
CA ILE A 123 -2.78 13.09 -14.77
C ILE A 123 -2.68 13.36 -16.28
N ASP A 124 -1.47 13.21 -16.80
CA ASP A 124 -1.10 13.36 -18.21
C ASP A 124 -0.27 12.15 -18.68
N ASP A 125 0.28 12.23 -19.89
CA ASP A 125 1.08 11.15 -20.49
C ASP A 125 2.31 10.78 -19.65
N THR A 126 2.88 11.73 -18.90
CA THR A 126 4.00 11.45 -17.99
C THR A 126 3.55 10.55 -16.83
N VAL A 127 2.40 10.85 -16.22
CA VAL A 127 1.84 10.02 -15.14
C VAL A 127 1.46 8.64 -15.66
N ASN A 128 0.82 8.57 -16.83
CA ASN A 128 0.44 7.28 -17.43
C ASN A 128 1.67 6.44 -17.79
N SER A 129 2.72 7.04 -18.34
CA SER A 129 3.98 6.34 -18.66
C SER A 129 4.69 5.85 -17.39
N PHE A 130 4.66 6.65 -16.32
CA PHE A 130 5.18 6.24 -15.02
C PHE A 130 4.42 5.02 -14.48
N ILE A 131 3.08 5.04 -14.48
CA ILE A 131 2.25 3.90 -14.06
C ILE A 131 2.54 2.67 -14.92
N ASP A 132 2.69 2.84 -16.23
CA ASP A 132 3.07 1.73 -17.11
C ASP A 132 4.45 1.16 -16.78
N SER A 133 5.40 2.02 -16.41
CA SER A 133 6.69 1.57 -15.92
C SER A 133 6.58 0.88 -14.57
N MET A 134 5.69 1.29 -13.66
CA MET A 134 5.46 0.59 -12.38
C MET A 134 5.09 -0.88 -12.62
N TYR A 135 4.17 -1.14 -13.55
CA TYR A 135 3.71 -2.49 -13.89
C TYR A 135 4.83 -3.35 -14.52
N LYS A 136 5.81 -2.72 -15.17
CA LYS A 136 6.96 -3.40 -15.78
C LYS A 136 8.20 -3.40 -14.89
N GLY A 137 8.08 -2.82 -13.68
CA GLY A 137 9.21 -2.62 -12.78
C GLY A 137 9.85 -3.95 -12.42
N THR A 138 11.18 -3.99 -12.43
CA THR A 138 11.93 -5.19 -12.05
C THR A 138 12.02 -5.27 -10.53
N PRO A 139 11.57 -6.36 -9.90
CA PRO A 139 11.62 -6.51 -8.44
C PRO A 139 13.07 -6.80 -7.98
N TYR A 140 13.49 -6.15 -6.91
CA TYR A 140 14.74 -6.40 -6.21
C TYR A 140 14.45 -6.66 -4.74
N SER A 141 14.98 -7.78 -4.22
CA SER A 141 14.77 -8.19 -2.84
C SER A 141 15.42 -7.22 -1.86
N LEU A 142 14.67 -6.83 -0.82
CA LEU A 142 15.18 -6.06 0.31
C LEU A 142 15.80 -6.93 1.40
N GLU A 143 15.89 -8.25 1.18
CA GLU A 143 16.81 -9.11 1.94
C GLU A 143 18.27 -8.84 1.56
N ASP A 144 18.53 -8.23 0.40
CA ASP A 144 19.83 -7.64 0.09
C ASP A 144 20.06 -6.43 1.01
N GLU A 145 20.87 -6.63 2.04
CA GLU A 145 21.20 -5.59 3.02
C GLU A 145 21.85 -4.36 2.37
N SER A 146 22.61 -4.52 1.29
CA SER A 146 23.25 -3.40 0.61
C SER A 146 22.20 -2.49 -0.03
N LEU A 147 21.29 -3.08 -0.81
CA LEU A 147 20.19 -2.33 -1.42
C LEU A 147 19.26 -1.75 -0.35
N ARG A 148 18.95 -2.55 0.68
CA ARG A 148 18.10 -2.09 1.77
C ARG A 148 18.70 -0.89 2.50
N ASN A 149 20.00 -0.91 2.79
CA ASN A 149 20.67 0.21 3.46
C ASN A 149 20.79 1.43 2.52
N GLU A 150 20.97 1.22 1.22
CA GLU A 150 20.96 2.31 0.22
C GLU A 150 19.61 3.03 0.17
N LEU A 151 18.50 2.30 0.18
CA LEU A 151 17.16 2.88 0.06
C LEU A 151 16.59 3.36 1.40
N PHE A 152 16.86 2.65 2.49
CA PHE A 152 16.22 2.86 3.81
C PHE A 152 17.26 3.12 4.90
N ASP A 153 18.14 4.08 4.64
CA ASP A 153 19.13 4.49 5.63
C ASP A 153 18.45 5.01 6.91
N LYS A 154 19.07 4.78 8.06
CA LYS A 154 18.52 5.15 9.37
C LYS A 154 19.03 6.53 9.77
N GLU A 155 18.19 7.32 10.41
CA GLU A 155 18.57 8.63 10.99
C GLU A 155 19.83 8.54 11.86
N SER A 156 20.00 7.45 12.62
CA SER A 156 21.18 7.20 13.46
C SER A 156 22.51 7.07 12.71
N ASN A 157 22.47 6.92 11.38
CA ASN A 157 23.66 6.81 10.54
C ASN A 157 24.18 8.17 10.07
N TYR A 158 23.47 9.26 10.40
CA TYR A 158 23.83 10.63 10.06
C TYR A 158 24.38 11.39 11.26
N SER A 159 25.14 12.47 11.01
CA SER A 159 25.78 13.25 12.07
C SER A 159 24.77 14.12 12.84
N SER A 160 23.60 14.38 12.27
CA SER A 160 22.50 15.14 12.86
C SER A 160 21.16 14.80 12.20
N GLU A 161 20.05 15.17 12.87
CA GLU A 161 18.69 15.07 12.32
C GLU A 161 18.54 15.96 11.06
N GLU A 162 19.23 17.11 11.02
CA GLU A 162 19.26 18.02 9.87
C GLU A 162 19.94 17.36 8.66
N ASP A 163 21.08 16.69 8.84
CA ASP A 163 21.75 15.96 7.75
C ASP A 163 20.87 14.83 7.20
N TYR A 164 20.16 14.11 8.08
CA TYR A 164 19.20 13.08 7.68
C TYR A 164 18.06 13.68 6.85
N ALA A 165 17.48 14.79 7.32
CA ALA A 165 16.39 15.48 6.62
C ALA A 165 16.82 15.98 5.24
N ASP A 166 17.96 16.67 5.14
CA ASP A 166 18.45 17.26 3.88
C ASP A 166 18.76 16.20 2.82
N ILE A 167 19.46 15.12 3.21
CA ILE A 167 19.83 14.05 2.28
C ILE A 167 18.58 13.30 1.78
N ASN A 168 17.59 13.07 2.65
CA ASN A 168 16.37 12.37 2.28
C ASN A 168 15.41 13.28 1.49
N GLU A 169 15.37 14.58 1.75
CA GLU A 169 14.62 15.57 0.96
C GLU A 169 15.08 15.59 -0.49
N GLU A 170 16.39 15.48 -0.74
CA GLU A 170 16.92 15.43 -2.09
C GLU A 170 16.78 14.07 -2.77
N SER A 171 16.66 12.99 -2.00
CA SER A 171 16.75 11.62 -2.53
C SER A 171 15.41 10.88 -2.53
N GLN A 172 14.35 11.42 -1.91
CA GLN A 172 13.06 10.74 -1.82
C GLN A 172 11.85 11.65 -2.00
N LYS A 173 10.79 11.07 -2.55
CA LYS A 173 9.47 11.70 -2.71
C LYS A 173 8.37 10.67 -2.50
N PHE A 174 7.16 11.12 -2.17
CA PHE A 174 6.01 10.25 -1.92
C PHE A 174 4.87 10.64 -2.84
N ILE A 175 4.46 9.72 -3.71
CA ILE A 175 3.26 9.88 -4.55
C ILE A 175 2.10 9.16 -3.87
N PHE A 176 0.93 9.78 -3.89
CA PHE A 176 -0.30 9.14 -3.48
C PHE A 176 -1.24 9.02 -4.67
N LEU A 177 -1.61 7.77 -4.99
CA LEU A 177 -2.52 7.42 -6.06
C LEU A 177 -3.88 7.09 -5.44
N LYS A 178 -4.88 7.91 -5.72
CA LYS A 178 -6.24 7.69 -5.23
C LYS A 178 -7.12 7.16 -6.35
N MET A 179 -7.68 5.99 -6.13
CA MET A 179 -8.59 5.34 -7.05
C MET A 179 -9.99 5.97 -6.97
N LYS A 180 -10.81 5.78 -8.02
CA LYS A 180 -12.17 6.34 -8.10
C LYS A 180 -13.11 5.75 -7.04
N ASP A 181 -12.81 4.56 -6.55
CA ASP A 181 -13.50 3.90 -5.44
C ASP A 181 -13.06 4.40 -4.05
N GLY A 182 -12.13 5.36 -4.01
CA GLY A 182 -11.64 6.00 -2.78
C GLY A 182 -10.50 5.28 -2.09
N THR A 183 -10.06 4.11 -2.56
CA THR A 183 -8.82 3.50 -2.06
C THR A 183 -7.61 4.38 -2.43
N LYS A 184 -6.52 4.28 -1.65
CA LYS A 184 -5.32 5.11 -1.83
C LYS A 184 -4.07 4.24 -1.68
N ALA A 185 -3.14 4.35 -2.63
CA ALA A 185 -1.83 3.73 -2.58
C ALA A 185 -0.75 4.80 -2.40
N GLU A 186 0.14 4.61 -1.42
CA GLU A 186 1.31 5.46 -1.18
C GLU A 186 2.54 4.80 -1.78
N ILE A 187 3.18 5.47 -2.74
CA ILE A 187 4.38 5.00 -3.43
C ILE A 187 5.54 5.90 -3.02
N ARG A 188 6.53 5.31 -2.34
CA ARG A 188 7.81 5.98 -2.06
C ARG A 188 8.71 5.86 -3.28
N LEU A 189 9.28 6.98 -3.70
CA LEU A 189 10.21 7.09 -4.82
C LEU A 189 11.61 7.37 -4.27
N PHE A 190 12.61 6.71 -4.83
CA PHE A 190 14.02 6.94 -4.54
C PHE A 190 14.70 7.47 -5.80
N LYS A 191 15.44 8.58 -5.70
CA LYS A 191 16.05 9.32 -6.82
C LYS A 191 16.88 8.46 -7.78
N ASN A 192 17.42 7.35 -7.28
CA ASN A 192 18.15 6.37 -8.08
C ASN A 192 17.23 5.51 -8.98
N GLY A 193 15.92 5.72 -9.03
CA GLY A 193 14.99 5.05 -9.96
C GLY A 193 14.19 3.89 -9.37
N TYR A 194 14.29 3.67 -8.05
CA TYR A 194 13.47 2.66 -7.37
C TYR A 194 12.18 3.26 -6.84
N ILE A 195 11.15 2.41 -6.77
CA ILE A 195 9.93 2.69 -6.04
C ILE A 195 9.65 1.59 -5.02
N TYR A 196 8.86 1.93 -4.01
CA TYR A 196 8.50 1.03 -2.93
C TYR A 196 7.06 1.27 -2.47
N TYR A 197 6.35 0.17 -2.25
CA TYR A 197 5.06 0.14 -1.59
C TYR A 197 5.23 -0.50 -0.21
N SER A 198 4.74 0.19 0.83
CA SER A 198 4.97 -0.21 2.22
C SER A 198 4.43 -1.62 2.50
N GLY A 199 5.20 -2.42 3.23
CA GLY A 199 4.85 -3.79 3.61
C GLY A 199 5.43 -4.86 2.69
N LEU A 200 6.03 -4.49 1.55
CA LEU A 200 6.72 -5.43 0.67
C LEU A 200 8.15 -5.71 1.13
N ASN A 201 8.65 -6.91 0.83
CA ASN A 201 10.08 -7.24 0.93
C ASN A 201 10.85 -6.95 -0.38
N PHE A 202 10.29 -6.14 -1.27
CA PHE A 202 10.89 -5.82 -2.57
C PHE A 202 10.74 -4.34 -2.89
N ALA A 203 11.77 -3.77 -3.53
CA ALA A 203 11.68 -2.51 -4.26
C ALA A 203 11.62 -2.79 -5.76
N PHE A 204 11.00 -1.91 -6.54
CA PHE A 204 10.91 -2.06 -7.99
C PHE A 204 11.76 -1.02 -8.69
N LYS A 205 12.68 -1.48 -9.53
CA LYS A 205 13.46 -0.62 -10.42
C LYS A 205 12.63 -0.31 -11.67
N LEU A 206 12.47 0.97 -11.96
CA LEU A 206 11.72 1.42 -13.14
C LEU A 206 12.63 1.71 -14.32
N ASP A 207 12.01 1.86 -15.50
CA ASP A 207 12.66 2.43 -16.67
C ASP A 207 13.14 3.86 -16.37
N GLU A 208 14.37 4.18 -16.78
CA GLU A 208 15.05 5.42 -16.41
C GLU A 208 14.35 6.66 -16.97
N GLU A 209 13.92 6.61 -18.24
CA GLU A 209 13.24 7.74 -18.88
C GLU A 209 11.91 8.03 -18.17
N SER A 210 11.10 6.99 -17.98
CA SER A 210 9.79 7.09 -17.34
C SER A 210 9.89 7.59 -15.90
N PHE A 211 10.87 7.08 -15.14
CA PHE A 211 11.12 7.51 -13.76
C PHE A 211 11.58 8.97 -13.70
N ASN A 212 12.59 9.34 -14.50
CA ASN A 212 13.18 10.69 -14.46
C ASN A 212 12.16 11.75 -14.87
N ASN A 213 11.32 11.47 -15.87
CA ASN A 213 10.24 12.36 -16.28
C ASN A 213 9.25 12.60 -15.12
N MET A 214 8.88 11.54 -14.39
CA MET A 214 8.02 11.67 -13.22
C MET A 214 8.72 12.41 -12.08
N TRP A 215 9.96 12.05 -11.74
CA TRP A 215 10.74 12.67 -10.68
C TRP A 215 10.86 14.20 -10.85
N ASN A 216 11.11 14.64 -12.08
CA ASN A 216 11.23 16.06 -12.44
C ASN A 216 9.88 16.78 -12.48
N LYS A 217 8.76 16.06 -12.68
CA LYS A 217 7.41 16.63 -12.57
C LYS A 217 7.07 16.99 -11.12
N LEU A 218 7.66 16.28 -10.15
CA LEU A 218 7.46 16.49 -8.71
C LEU A 218 8.35 17.60 -8.12
N ASN A 219 8.43 18.76 -8.77
CA ASN A 219 9.23 19.90 -8.29
C ASN A 219 8.38 20.90 -7.50
#